data_AF-K0KLQ0-F1
#
_entry.id   AF-K0KLQ0-F1
#
_cell.length_a   1.000
_cell.length_b   1.000
_cell.length_c   1.000
_cell.angle_alpha   90.00
_cell.angle_beta   90.00
_cell.angle_gamma   90.00
#
_symmetry.space_group_name_H-M   'P 1'
#
loop_
_entity.id
_entity.type
_entity.pdbx_description
1 polymer ?
#
loop_
_entity_poly.entity_id
_entity_poly.type
_entity_poly.pdbx_seq_one_letter_code
_entity_poly.pdbx_strand_id
1 'polypeptide(L)'
;MSTDIKQSLRNANFVRGILINDIKRLESEYFNLNQVQGTKSNIINQKKKFWLENLRPALLRYWKFKRSLFPLIHYSKKHLKSLKEAKEANNKITQKSEHGKTVLGPFPLEIWDMIMKRGGVKREVLRLNRGIFNDLAPYAFGGGGFQNLQLLLVVSSTKKMRQNDACFLREGPDFPDKPCDSFSIYKRDLESSKFEYEFLDVAYDAPKRIRDEKTLVITDYEDIKFLFHHLISNPDSIVKKSFKSIRVDISILHGYKELIYDSDSKVNHALKHYGKSLDIGSFSSMIQAKTDEFFYGTDSHQLFNKGESRWGHPKLGISNNSDAHSFSKVSHNTANEVFPSKVYFNELIHLSELFKSYDSGERNELFKISTKKELRKNHPYQKYVVSPDQFKESPDFDGQQLKMDGAIASHNIKIQKRRFSSANEVKSLIKLMVETLSCDKIFHDTDASLFISGMSDFQETNEIRKKQPGKSKPVLNMFKYKPHLTLLNKPKSV
;
A
#
# COMPACT_ATOMS: atom_id res chain seq x y z
N MET A 1 4.13 -17.74 44.55
CA MET A 1 4.14 -16.32 44.12
C MET A 1 4.60 -15.46 45.29
N SER A 2 5.67 -14.67 45.14
CA SER A 2 6.11 -13.76 46.20
C SER A 2 5.10 -12.63 46.46
N THR A 3 5.15 -12.09 47.68
CA THR A 3 4.35 -10.95 48.14
C THR A 3 4.48 -9.72 47.23
N ASP A 4 5.67 -9.44 46.73
CA ASP A 4 5.96 -8.34 45.78
C ASP A 4 5.12 -8.39 44.49
N ILE A 5 4.86 -9.59 43.95
CA ILE A 5 4.07 -9.76 42.72
C ILE A 5 2.61 -9.42 43.01
N LYS A 6 2.07 -9.86 44.16
CA LYS A 6 0.70 -9.52 44.59
C LYS A 6 0.55 -8.02 44.84
N GLN A 7 1.54 -7.37 45.47
CA GLN A 7 1.52 -5.93 45.72
C GLN A 7 1.62 -5.12 44.41
N SER A 8 2.47 -5.54 43.48
CA SER A 8 2.60 -4.89 42.17
C SER A 8 1.34 -5.01 41.31
N LEU A 9 0.67 -6.17 41.34
CA LEU A 9 -0.63 -6.38 40.69
C LEU A 9 -1.75 -5.53 41.32
N ARG A 10 -1.78 -5.41 42.66
CA ARG A 10 -2.71 -4.51 43.37
C ARG A 10 -2.50 -3.06 42.94
N ASN A 11 -1.26 -2.57 42.90
CA ASN A 11 -0.95 -1.21 42.47
C ASN A 11 -1.33 -0.96 41.00
N ALA A 12 -1.08 -1.92 40.10
CA ALA A 12 -1.49 -1.82 38.70
C ALA A 12 -3.02 -1.77 38.53
N ASN A 13 -3.76 -2.58 39.31
CA ASN A 13 -5.23 -2.56 39.30
C ASN A 13 -5.80 -1.28 39.93
N PHE A 14 -5.18 -0.75 40.97
CA PHE A 14 -5.55 0.54 41.60
C PHE A 14 -5.38 1.71 40.63
N VAL A 15 -4.23 1.83 39.96
CA VAL A 15 -3.99 2.84 38.93
C VAL A 15 -4.96 2.69 37.74
N ARG A 16 -5.30 1.45 37.35
CA ARG A 16 -6.33 1.18 36.34
C ARG A 16 -7.72 1.65 36.79
N GLY A 17 -8.08 1.47 38.07
CA GLY A 17 -9.34 1.92 38.65
C GLY A 17 -9.50 3.44 38.63
N ILE A 18 -8.48 4.17 39.12
CA ILE A 18 -8.44 5.64 39.05
C ILE A 18 -8.60 6.12 37.60
N LEU A 19 -7.84 5.54 36.66
CA LEU A 19 -7.87 5.98 35.27
C LEU A 19 -9.20 5.69 34.55
N ILE A 20 -9.89 4.59 34.88
CA ILE A 20 -11.25 4.32 34.38
C ILE A 20 -12.23 5.37 34.91
N ASN A 21 -12.07 5.78 36.17
CA ASN A 21 -12.92 6.81 36.77
C ASN A 21 -12.63 8.20 36.20
N ASP A 22 -11.36 8.55 35.92
CA ASP A 22 -11.01 9.80 35.23
C ASP A 22 -11.54 9.83 33.79
N ILE A 23 -11.46 8.72 33.04
CA ILE A 23 -12.04 8.64 31.69
C ILE A 23 -13.56 8.81 31.76
N LYS A 24 -14.26 8.12 32.67
CA LYS A 24 -15.71 8.29 32.88
C LYS A 24 -16.06 9.72 33.31
N ARG A 25 -15.24 10.35 34.17
CA ARG A 25 -15.45 11.73 34.60
C ARG A 25 -15.35 12.68 33.41
N LEU A 26 -14.28 12.58 32.62
CA LEU A 26 -14.08 13.37 31.40
C LEU A 26 -15.18 13.12 30.36
N GLU A 27 -15.63 11.88 30.19
CA GLU A 27 -16.77 11.54 29.32
C GLU A 27 -18.09 12.17 29.82
N SER A 28 -18.33 12.24 31.14
CA SER A 28 -19.51 12.89 31.74
C SER A 28 -19.44 14.43 31.70
N GLU A 29 -18.28 15.02 31.99
CA GLU A 29 -18.03 16.46 31.86
C GLU A 29 -18.26 16.89 30.40
N TYR A 30 -17.82 16.06 29.45
CA TYR A 30 -18.05 16.26 28.02
C TYR A 30 -19.50 16.00 27.59
N PHE A 31 -20.21 15.05 28.22
CA PHE A 31 -21.63 14.84 27.95
C PHE A 31 -22.47 16.04 28.40
N ASN A 32 -22.17 16.60 29.59
CA ASN A 32 -22.82 17.80 30.13
C ASN A 32 -22.56 19.04 29.25
N LEU A 33 -21.37 19.16 28.64
CA LEU A 33 -21.06 20.18 27.63
C LEU A 33 -21.94 20.11 26.36
N ASN A 34 -22.58 18.97 26.07
CA ASN A 34 -23.54 18.86 24.95
C ASN A 34 -24.98 19.29 25.32
N GLN A 35 -25.33 19.38 26.62
CA GLN A 35 -26.66 19.88 27.03
C GLN A 35 -26.72 21.41 27.08
N VAL A 36 -25.58 22.09 27.25
CA VAL A 36 -25.51 23.56 27.26
C VAL A 36 -25.12 24.09 25.87
N GLN A 37 -26.06 24.07 24.92
CA GLN A 37 -25.83 24.74 23.63
C GLN A 37 -27.07 25.18 22.85
N GLY A 38 -27.71 26.25 23.32
CA GLY A 38 -28.22 27.27 22.39
C GLY A 38 -27.07 28.09 21.79
N THR A 39 -27.07 28.28 20.47
CA THR A 39 -26.48 29.44 19.77
C THR A 39 -25.00 29.82 19.97
N LYS A 40 -24.05 28.87 19.95
CA LYS A 40 -22.60 29.16 19.67
C LYS A 40 -21.92 28.19 18.69
N SER A 41 -22.49 28.01 17.50
CA SER A 41 -22.11 26.97 16.52
C SER A 41 -21.19 27.44 15.38
N ASN A 42 -19.86 27.50 15.62
CA ASN A 42 -18.87 27.24 14.56
C ASN A 42 -17.49 26.88 15.12
N ILE A 43 -16.97 27.70 16.04
CA ILE A 43 -15.68 27.45 16.73
C ILE A 43 -15.72 26.14 17.52
N ILE A 44 -16.86 25.80 18.12
CA ILE A 44 -17.04 24.56 18.88
C ILE A 44 -16.99 23.34 17.94
N ASN A 45 -17.56 23.43 16.74
CA ASN A 45 -17.47 22.38 15.72
C ASN A 45 -16.04 22.20 15.20
N GLN A 46 -15.27 23.28 15.01
CA GLN A 46 -13.85 23.18 14.64
C GLN A 46 -13.00 22.53 15.74
N LYS A 47 -13.19 22.93 17.01
CA LYS A 47 -12.49 22.30 18.15
C LYS A 47 -12.87 20.82 18.30
N LYS A 48 -14.15 20.48 18.15
CA LYS A 48 -14.66 19.10 18.15
C LYS A 48 -14.05 18.26 17.02
N LYS A 49 -13.99 18.81 15.80
CA LYS A 49 -13.34 18.19 14.64
C LYS A 49 -11.85 17.94 14.90
N PHE A 50 -11.11 18.95 15.35
CA PHE A 50 -9.69 18.82 15.70
C PHE A 50 -9.46 17.75 16.78
N TRP A 51 -10.28 17.72 17.84
CA TRP A 51 -10.15 16.74 18.92
C TRP A 51 -10.44 15.31 18.46
N LEU A 52 -11.48 15.10 17.65
CA LEU A 52 -11.86 13.77 17.15
C LEU A 52 -10.93 13.23 16.05
N GLU A 53 -10.45 14.09 15.15
CA GLU A 53 -9.62 13.68 14.01
C GLU A 53 -8.13 13.62 14.34
N ASN A 54 -7.63 14.46 15.26
CA ASN A 54 -6.20 14.59 15.55
C ASN A 54 -5.86 14.13 16.98
N LEU A 55 -6.49 14.73 18.00
CA LEU A 55 -6.07 14.52 19.39
C LEU A 55 -6.43 13.11 19.91
N ARG A 56 -7.68 12.66 19.72
CA ARG A 56 -8.16 11.36 20.17
C ARG A 56 -7.39 10.20 19.51
N PRO A 57 -7.13 10.18 18.19
CA PRO A 57 -6.30 9.15 17.58
C PRO A 57 -4.85 9.18 18.08
N ALA A 58 -4.26 10.36 18.32
CA ALA A 58 -2.91 10.49 18.87
C ALA A 58 -2.84 9.91 20.30
N LEU A 59 -3.80 10.25 21.18
CA LEU A 59 -3.88 9.72 22.55
C LEU A 59 -4.10 8.20 22.57
N LEU A 60 -4.96 7.67 21.69
CA LEU A 60 -5.18 6.22 21.54
C LEU A 60 -3.91 5.49 21.03
N ARG A 61 -3.16 6.10 20.10
CA ARG A 61 -1.86 5.56 19.62
C ARG A 61 -0.81 5.59 20.74
N TYR A 62 -0.67 6.71 21.45
CA TYR A 62 0.22 6.84 22.61
C TYR A 62 -0.12 5.82 23.72
N TRP A 63 -1.40 5.60 24.00
CA TRP A 63 -1.82 4.60 25.00
C TRP A 63 -1.54 3.17 24.55
N LYS A 64 -1.82 2.82 23.29
CA LYS A 64 -1.44 1.52 22.70
C LYS A 64 0.07 1.29 22.82
N PHE A 65 0.88 2.30 22.49
CA PHE A 65 2.33 2.28 22.63
C PHE A 65 2.80 2.10 24.07
N LYS A 66 2.26 2.87 25.03
CA LYS A 66 2.57 2.71 26.46
C LYS A 66 2.19 1.31 26.96
N ARG A 67 1.05 0.77 26.51
CA ARG A 67 0.59 -0.58 26.89
C ARG A 67 1.46 -1.69 26.29
N SER A 68 1.97 -1.54 25.07
CA SER A 68 3.00 -2.46 24.52
C SER A 68 4.36 -2.31 25.19
N LEU A 69 4.68 -1.13 25.73
CA LEU A 69 5.89 -0.91 26.53
C LEU A 69 5.78 -1.45 27.96
N PHE A 70 4.59 -1.64 28.54
CA PHE A 70 4.46 -2.09 29.93
C PHE A 70 5.16 -3.43 30.22
N PRO A 71 5.03 -4.49 29.38
CA PRO A 71 5.80 -5.72 29.52
C PRO A 71 7.31 -5.49 29.41
N LEU A 72 7.76 -4.63 28.48
CA LEU A 72 9.18 -4.28 28.29
C LEU A 72 9.75 -3.49 29.48
N ILE A 73 8.98 -2.55 30.04
CA ILE A 73 9.34 -1.77 31.24
C ILE A 73 9.34 -2.68 32.47
N HIS A 74 8.43 -3.65 32.57
CA HIS A 74 8.45 -4.63 33.67
C HIS A 74 9.64 -5.60 33.53
N TYR A 75 9.95 -6.05 32.32
CA TYR A 75 11.08 -6.92 32.04
C TYR A 75 12.40 -6.18 32.28
N SER A 76 12.52 -4.95 31.79
CA SER A 76 13.69 -4.10 32.03
C SER A 76 13.79 -3.68 33.49
N LYS A 77 12.70 -3.42 34.24
CA LYS A 77 12.78 -3.22 35.70
C LYS A 77 13.25 -4.46 36.45
N LYS A 78 12.84 -5.67 36.03
CA LYS A 78 13.31 -6.92 36.63
C LYS A 78 14.81 -7.13 36.38
N HIS A 79 15.27 -6.88 35.15
CA HIS A 79 16.70 -6.97 34.77
C HIS A 79 17.54 -5.79 35.26
N LEU A 80 16.96 -4.59 35.43
CA LEU A 80 17.60 -3.43 36.06
C LEU A 80 17.72 -3.60 37.58
N LYS A 81 16.86 -4.42 38.21
CA LYS A 81 17.05 -4.81 39.60
C LYS A 81 18.30 -5.68 39.74
N SER A 82 18.42 -6.74 38.93
CA SER A 82 19.64 -7.58 38.91
C SER A 82 20.90 -6.82 38.43
N LEU A 83 20.78 -5.85 37.51
CA LEU A 83 21.88 -4.99 37.10
C LEU A 83 22.25 -3.93 38.16
N LYS A 84 21.31 -3.50 39.01
CA LYS A 84 21.62 -2.67 40.18
C LYS A 84 22.26 -3.48 41.29
N GLU A 85 21.72 -4.66 41.59
CA GLU A 85 22.32 -5.62 42.53
C GLU A 85 23.75 -6.00 42.08
N ALA A 86 23.99 -6.18 40.77
CA ALA A 86 25.33 -6.40 40.20
C ALA A 86 26.21 -5.14 40.13
N LYS A 87 25.65 -3.92 40.11
CA LYS A 87 26.41 -2.66 40.22
C LYS A 87 26.75 -2.31 41.65
N GLU A 88 25.88 -2.59 42.61
CA GLU A 88 26.13 -2.41 44.04
C GLU A 88 27.22 -3.38 44.52
N ALA A 89 27.35 -4.56 43.88
CA ALA A 89 28.49 -5.46 44.05
C ALA A 89 29.82 -4.96 43.44
N ASN A 90 29.80 -4.01 42.48
CA ASN A 90 30.99 -3.61 41.71
C ASN A 90 31.39 -2.11 41.82
N ASN A 91 30.56 -1.24 42.41
CA ASN A 91 30.84 0.20 42.47
C ASN A 91 31.34 0.68 43.86
N LYS A 92 32.52 0.22 44.25
CA LYS A 92 33.57 1.20 44.59
C LYS A 92 34.26 1.56 43.28
N ILE A 93 34.44 2.85 43.01
CA ILE A 93 35.12 3.49 41.86
C ILE A 93 34.18 4.24 40.87
N THR A 94 34.41 5.57 40.85
CA THR A 94 34.08 6.63 39.88
C THR A 94 32.64 6.91 39.40
N GLN A 95 32.19 8.07 39.89
CA GLN A 95 31.77 9.27 39.13
C GLN A 95 30.44 9.34 38.38
N LYS A 96 29.78 10.48 38.66
CA LYS A 96 28.65 11.07 37.94
C LYS A 96 28.96 11.17 36.44
N SER A 97 28.13 10.57 35.60
CA SER A 97 27.81 11.16 34.30
C SER A 97 26.42 11.75 34.39
N GLU A 98 26.27 13.03 34.04
CA GLU A 98 24.97 13.63 33.83
C GLU A 98 24.38 13.06 32.54
N HIS A 99 23.64 11.96 32.67
CA HIS A 99 22.78 11.52 31.58
C HIS A 99 21.67 12.56 31.39
N GLY A 100 21.93 13.49 30.46
CA GLY A 100 20.94 14.45 29.98
C GLY A 100 19.65 13.69 29.64
N LYS A 101 18.52 14.16 30.17
CA LYS A 101 17.21 13.52 29.98
C LYS A 101 16.89 13.49 28.49
N THR A 102 17.13 12.36 27.83
CA THR A 102 16.76 12.20 26.42
C THR A 102 15.25 12.32 26.29
N VAL A 103 14.79 12.90 25.18
CA VAL A 103 13.36 13.11 24.88
C VAL A 103 12.58 11.78 24.77
N LEU A 104 13.34 10.68 24.67
CA LEU A 104 12.93 9.28 24.63
C LEU A 104 12.70 8.64 26.02
N GLY A 105 13.03 9.31 27.13
CA GLY A 105 12.85 8.77 28.49
C GLY A 105 14.08 8.06 29.05
N PRO A 106 13.96 7.10 30.00
CA PRO A 106 15.09 6.62 30.80
C PRO A 106 15.98 5.59 30.10
N PHE A 107 15.68 5.21 28.85
CA PHE A 107 16.44 4.21 28.10
C PHE A 107 17.33 4.88 27.04
N PRO A 108 18.59 4.45 26.89
CA PRO A 108 19.47 4.95 25.84
C PRO A 108 19.05 4.39 24.47
N LEU A 109 19.63 4.93 23.39
CA LEU A 109 19.18 4.69 22.01
C LEU A 109 19.28 3.22 21.58
N GLU A 110 20.28 2.50 22.08
CA GLU A 110 20.51 1.08 21.79
C GLU A 110 19.36 0.21 22.33
N ILE A 111 18.81 0.58 23.49
CA ILE A 111 17.64 -0.11 24.05
C ILE A 111 16.38 0.21 23.24
N TRP A 112 16.25 1.43 22.71
CA TRP A 112 15.16 1.77 21.79
C TRP A 112 15.28 1.03 20.46
N ASP A 113 16.47 0.91 19.88
CA ASP A 113 16.74 0.08 18.71
C ASP A 113 16.40 -1.40 18.98
N MET A 114 16.80 -1.96 20.14
CA MET A 114 16.40 -3.31 20.54
C MET A 114 14.89 -3.47 20.71
N ILE A 115 14.19 -2.50 21.29
CA ILE A 115 12.72 -2.48 21.42
C ILE A 115 12.05 -2.44 20.05
N MET A 116 12.57 -1.60 19.14
CA MET A 116 12.08 -1.42 17.78
C MET A 116 12.28 -2.71 16.96
N LYS A 117 13.48 -3.31 17.01
CA LYS A 117 13.82 -4.58 16.33
C LYS A 117 13.02 -5.78 16.88
N ARG A 118 12.90 -5.93 18.21
CA ARG A 118 12.24 -7.10 18.83
C ARG A 118 10.72 -6.99 18.97
N GLY A 119 10.19 -5.77 19.12
CA GLY A 119 8.76 -5.53 19.26
C GLY A 119 7.99 -5.46 17.94
N GLY A 120 8.72 -5.45 16.81
CA GLY A 120 8.19 -5.09 15.49
C GLY A 120 7.97 -3.57 15.40
N VAL A 121 8.73 -2.91 14.52
CA VAL A 121 8.72 -1.44 14.39
C VAL A 121 7.32 -0.95 14.04
N LYS A 122 6.65 -0.36 15.04
CA LYS A 122 5.46 0.45 14.82
C LYS A 122 5.90 1.88 14.51
N ARG A 123 5.92 2.21 13.21
CA ARG A 123 6.25 3.56 12.69
C ARG A 123 5.36 4.65 13.31
N GLU A 124 4.22 4.29 13.91
CA GLU A 124 3.40 5.14 14.76
C GLU A 124 4.17 5.82 15.90
N VAL A 125 5.24 5.20 16.42
CA VAL A 125 6.11 5.76 17.49
C VAL A 125 6.84 7.00 17.02
N LEU A 126 7.29 7.01 15.76
CA LEU A 126 7.97 8.15 15.13
C LEU A 126 7.05 9.37 15.00
N ARG A 127 5.72 9.17 15.07
CA ARG A 127 4.72 10.23 14.99
C ARG A 127 4.41 10.89 16.34
N LEU A 128 5.12 10.53 17.42
CA LEU A 128 4.84 11.01 18.79
C LEU A 128 5.46 12.37 19.13
N ASN A 129 6.74 12.61 18.81
CA ASN A 129 7.38 13.92 18.92
C ASN A 129 8.63 14.04 18.02
N ARG A 130 9.12 15.27 17.82
CA ARG A 130 10.26 15.56 16.92
C ARG A 130 11.60 14.95 17.36
N GLY A 131 11.85 14.79 18.67
CA GLY A 131 13.07 14.16 19.18
C GLY A 131 13.09 12.67 18.87
N ILE A 132 12.03 11.95 19.28
CA ILE A 132 11.80 10.54 18.94
C ILE A 132 11.88 10.32 17.42
N PHE A 133 11.33 11.24 16.62
CA PHE A 133 11.47 11.20 15.18
C PHE A 133 12.93 11.34 14.73
N ASN A 134 13.63 12.42 15.08
CA ASN A 134 15.00 12.66 14.64
C ASN A 134 15.95 11.51 15.03
N ASP A 135 15.77 10.98 16.24
CA ASP A 135 16.64 9.97 16.83
C ASP A 135 16.35 8.56 16.29
N LEU A 136 15.07 8.18 16.10
CA LEU A 136 14.68 6.82 15.71
C LEU A 136 14.27 6.65 14.24
N ALA A 137 13.94 7.73 13.52
CA ALA A 137 13.59 7.65 12.11
C ALA A 137 14.75 7.18 11.22
N PRO A 138 16.04 7.50 11.49
CA PRO A 138 17.17 6.80 10.88
C PRO A 138 17.02 5.29 11.04
N TYR A 139 16.89 4.75 12.24
CA TYR A 139 16.75 3.30 12.47
C TYR A 139 15.51 2.67 11.81
N ALA A 140 14.39 3.40 11.75
CA ALA A 140 13.14 2.90 11.18
C ALA A 140 13.03 2.99 9.65
N PHE A 141 13.89 3.77 8.99
CA PHE A 141 13.86 3.99 7.53
C PHE A 141 15.19 3.71 6.81
N GLY A 142 16.37 3.94 7.41
CA GLY A 142 17.69 3.75 6.78
C GLY A 142 18.74 2.94 7.59
N GLY A 143 18.62 2.86 8.92
CA GLY A 143 19.59 2.21 9.82
C GLY A 143 19.61 0.68 9.78
N GLY A 144 18.73 0.07 8.98
CA GLY A 144 18.81 -1.34 8.58
C GLY A 144 19.79 -1.61 7.43
N GLY A 145 20.50 -0.59 6.92
CA GLY A 145 21.35 -0.70 5.72
C GLY A 145 20.61 -0.38 4.41
N PHE A 146 19.35 0.05 4.49
CA PHE A 146 18.57 0.46 3.33
C PHE A 146 19.17 1.72 2.70
N GLN A 147 19.39 1.68 1.39
CA GLN A 147 19.89 2.78 0.57
C GLN A 147 18.84 3.30 -0.40
N ASN A 148 17.78 2.52 -0.66
CA ASN A 148 16.69 2.90 -1.56
C ASN A 148 15.35 2.81 -0.84
N LEU A 149 14.46 3.74 -1.16
CA LEU A 149 13.06 3.73 -0.74
C LEU A 149 12.17 3.42 -1.95
N GLN A 150 11.40 2.34 -1.90
CA GLN A 150 10.43 1.98 -2.93
C GLN A 150 9.01 2.07 -2.35
N LEU A 151 8.20 2.97 -2.89
CA LEU A 151 6.81 3.16 -2.51
C LEU A 151 5.90 2.58 -3.61
N LEU A 152 4.85 1.86 -3.22
CA LEU A 152 3.83 1.37 -4.14
C LEU A 152 2.45 1.84 -3.68
N LEU A 153 1.87 2.78 -4.41
CA LEU A 153 0.51 3.27 -4.22
C LEU A 153 -0.43 2.56 -5.19
N VAL A 154 -1.33 1.72 -4.68
CA VAL A 154 -2.35 1.07 -5.52
C VAL A 154 -3.66 1.82 -5.38
N VAL A 155 -4.25 2.23 -6.51
CA VAL A 155 -5.54 2.92 -6.57
C VAL A 155 -6.46 2.24 -7.57
N SER A 156 -7.76 2.35 -7.34
CA SER A 156 -8.77 1.89 -8.28
C SER A 156 -10.02 2.74 -8.17
N SER A 157 -10.74 2.97 -9.28
CA SER A 157 -12.09 3.50 -9.20
C SER A 157 -13.05 2.45 -8.65
N THR A 158 -13.95 2.86 -7.77
CA THR A 158 -14.95 1.98 -7.13
C THR A 158 -15.96 1.38 -8.12
N LYS A 159 -16.03 1.86 -9.38
CA LYS A 159 -16.97 1.39 -10.41
C LYS A 159 -17.06 -0.14 -10.49
N LYS A 160 -15.92 -0.82 -10.73
CA LYS A 160 -15.86 -2.29 -10.87
C LYS A 160 -16.26 -3.01 -9.58
N MET A 161 -15.84 -2.49 -8.43
CA MET A 161 -16.19 -3.06 -7.12
C MET A 161 -17.68 -2.91 -6.79
N ARG A 162 -18.25 -1.70 -6.87
CA ARG A 162 -19.69 -1.48 -6.65
C ARG A 162 -20.54 -2.36 -7.56
N GLN A 163 -20.09 -2.58 -8.80
CA GLN A 163 -20.76 -3.48 -9.74
C GLN A 163 -20.65 -4.95 -9.32
N ASN A 164 -19.48 -5.37 -8.83
CA ASN A 164 -19.26 -6.71 -8.27
C ASN A 164 -20.16 -6.96 -7.05
N ASP A 165 -20.18 -5.99 -6.13
CA ASP A 165 -20.93 -6.03 -4.87
C ASP A 165 -22.44 -6.00 -5.13
N ALA A 166 -22.92 -5.13 -6.03
CA ALA A 166 -24.34 -5.10 -6.41
C ALA A 166 -24.79 -6.39 -7.12
N CYS A 167 -23.92 -7.06 -7.88
CA CYS A 167 -24.24 -8.38 -8.43
C CYS A 167 -24.32 -9.44 -7.33
N PHE A 168 -23.36 -9.45 -6.40
CA PHE A 168 -23.36 -10.37 -5.27
C PHE A 168 -24.58 -10.17 -4.35
N LEU A 169 -24.96 -8.93 -4.06
CA LEU A 169 -26.11 -8.61 -3.19
C LEU A 169 -27.45 -8.94 -3.84
N ARG A 170 -27.52 -9.00 -5.17
CA ARG A 170 -28.74 -9.34 -5.93
C ARG A 170 -28.87 -10.83 -6.22
N GLU A 171 -27.77 -11.50 -6.53
CA GLU A 171 -27.75 -12.87 -7.05
C GLU A 171 -27.10 -13.90 -6.11
N GLY A 172 -26.35 -13.44 -5.09
CA GLY A 172 -25.59 -14.29 -4.18
C GLY A 172 -24.16 -14.65 -4.63
N PRO A 173 -23.45 -15.48 -3.84
CA PRO A 173 -22.17 -16.10 -4.22
C PRO A 173 -22.33 -17.12 -5.35
N ASP A 174 -21.26 -17.33 -6.11
CA ASP A 174 -21.14 -18.37 -7.16
C ASP A 174 -21.40 -19.78 -6.64
N PHE A 175 -21.07 -20.00 -5.38
CA PHE A 175 -21.14 -21.28 -4.70
C PHE A 175 -21.83 -21.03 -3.35
N PRO A 176 -23.18 -21.11 -3.29
CA PRO A 176 -23.95 -20.79 -2.09
C PRO A 176 -23.80 -21.83 -0.97
N ASP A 177 -23.30 -23.02 -1.29
CA ASP A 177 -22.93 -24.08 -0.35
C ASP A 177 -21.59 -23.79 0.38
N LYS A 178 -20.92 -22.68 0.06
CA LYS A 178 -19.55 -22.38 0.51
C LYS A 178 -19.52 -21.04 1.24
N PRO A 179 -18.83 -20.95 2.40
CA PRO A 179 -18.88 -19.77 3.25
C PRO A 179 -18.34 -18.52 2.53
N CYS A 180 -19.07 -17.41 2.68
CA CYS A 180 -18.70 -16.10 2.14
C CYS A 180 -18.99 -15.02 3.19
N ASP A 181 -18.14 -14.00 3.28
CA ASP A 181 -18.36 -12.85 4.18
C ASP A 181 -19.30 -11.83 3.53
N SER A 182 -20.57 -12.21 3.42
CA SER A 182 -21.64 -11.40 2.84
C SER A 182 -21.81 -10.06 3.56
N PHE A 183 -21.54 -10.00 4.88
CA PHE A 183 -21.67 -8.78 5.67
C PHE A 183 -20.57 -7.77 5.34
N SER A 184 -19.31 -8.21 5.18
CA SER A 184 -18.24 -7.31 4.73
C SER A 184 -18.49 -6.78 3.31
N ILE A 185 -19.11 -7.56 2.42
CA ILE A 185 -19.48 -7.11 1.07
C ILE A 185 -20.61 -6.07 1.12
N TYR A 186 -21.68 -6.33 1.89
CA TYR A 186 -22.75 -5.35 2.12
C TYR A 186 -22.19 -4.02 2.68
N LYS A 187 -21.30 -4.11 3.68
CA LYS A 187 -20.65 -2.93 4.25
C LYS A 187 -19.74 -2.21 3.24
N ARG A 188 -19.02 -2.96 2.40
CA ARG A 188 -18.17 -2.45 1.32
C ARG A 188 -18.98 -1.68 0.28
N ASP A 189 -20.13 -2.21 -0.15
CA ASP A 189 -21.04 -1.51 -1.06
C ASP A 189 -21.53 -0.18 -0.44
N LEU A 190 -22.08 -0.24 0.77
CA LEU A 190 -22.62 0.92 1.50
C LEU A 190 -21.56 2.02 1.71
N GLU A 191 -20.34 1.66 2.07
CA GLU A 191 -19.25 2.62 2.26
C GLU A 191 -18.76 3.18 0.92
N SER A 192 -18.52 2.30 -0.06
CA SER A 192 -17.96 2.68 -1.36
C SER A 192 -18.89 3.52 -2.22
N SER A 193 -20.21 3.43 -2.01
CA SER A 193 -21.23 4.26 -2.68
C SER A 193 -20.95 5.77 -2.59
N LYS A 194 -20.22 6.19 -1.53
CA LYS A 194 -19.93 7.58 -1.17
C LYS A 194 -18.65 8.14 -1.80
N PHE A 195 -17.84 7.31 -2.46
CA PHE A 195 -16.49 7.66 -2.93
C PHE A 195 -16.20 7.10 -4.31
N GLU A 196 -15.56 7.87 -5.20
CA GLU A 196 -15.29 7.46 -6.59
C GLU A 196 -14.09 6.51 -6.72
N TYR A 197 -13.22 6.47 -5.70
CA TYR A 197 -11.97 5.71 -5.70
C TYR A 197 -11.71 5.01 -4.35
N GLU A 198 -10.83 4.01 -4.40
CA GLU A 198 -10.23 3.37 -3.23
C GLU A 198 -8.71 3.23 -3.38
N PHE A 199 -8.01 3.30 -2.25
CA PHE A 199 -6.62 2.86 -2.09
C PHE A 199 -6.59 1.45 -1.52
N LEU A 200 -5.68 0.63 -2.06
CA LEU A 200 -5.49 -0.77 -1.64
C LEU A 200 -4.11 -0.93 -1.00
N ASP A 201 -4.07 -1.30 0.29
CA ASP A 201 -2.82 -1.79 0.88
C ASP A 201 -2.61 -3.22 0.37
N VAL A 202 -1.50 -3.46 -0.33
CA VAL A 202 -1.20 -4.76 -0.92
C VAL A 202 0.07 -5.39 -0.34
N ALA A 203 0.11 -6.71 -0.32
CA ALA A 203 1.30 -7.50 0.02
C ALA A 203 1.51 -8.63 -0.97
N TYR A 204 2.78 -9.02 -1.17
CA TYR A 204 3.19 -10.11 -2.03
C TYR A 204 3.47 -11.37 -1.20
N ASP A 205 2.63 -12.37 -1.40
CA ASP A 205 2.62 -13.68 -0.76
C ASP A 205 3.36 -14.69 -1.64
N ALA A 206 4.66 -14.50 -1.80
CA ALA A 206 5.56 -15.43 -2.49
C ALA A 206 6.67 -15.90 -1.54
N PRO A 207 7.11 -17.18 -1.64
CA PRO A 207 8.07 -17.77 -0.70
C PRO A 207 9.51 -17.22 -0.79
N LYS A 208 9.76 -16.24 -1.66
CA LYS A 208 11.02 -15.50 -1.75
C LYS A 208 10.77 -14.07 -1.30
N ARG A 209 11.35 -13.69 -0.15
CA ARG A 209 11.43 -12.29 0.26
C ARG A 209 12.31 -11.53 -0.74
N ILE A 210 12.04 -10.23 -0.90
CA ILE A 210 12.87 -9.29 -1.66
C ILE A 210 14.33 -9.47 -1.26
N ARG A 211 15.14 -9.90 -2.23
CA ARG A 211 16.57 -10.21 -2.11
C ARG A 211 17.44 -8.96 -2.02
N ASP A 212 16.95 -7.83 -2.51
CA ASP A 212 17.61 -6.54 -2.33
C ASP A 212 17.42 -6.04 -0.89
N GLU A 213 18.30 -6.50 0.00
CA GLU A 213 18.40 -6.06 1.40
C GLU A 213 18.63 -4.54 1.54
N LYS A 214 18.97 -3.83 0.46
CA LYS A 214 19.17 -2.37 0.46
C LYS A 214 17.92 -1.58 0.07
N THR A 215 16.81 -2.22 -0.29
CA THR A 215 15.57 -1.53 -0.69
C THR A 215 14.44 -1.71 0.33
N LEU A 216 14.00 -0.61 0.93
CA LEU A 216 12.84 -0.58 1.80
C LEU A 216 11.57 -0.41 0.97
N VAL A 217 10.76 -1.47 0.86
CA VAL A 217 9.44 -1.41 0.20
C VAL A 217 8.33 -1.00 1.18
N ILE A 218 7.47 -0.06 0.78
CA ILE A 218 6.31 0.40 1.56
C ILE A 218 5.06 0.44 0.66
N THR A 219 3.99 -0.23 1.12
CA THR A 219 2.71 -0.36 0.40
C THR A 219 1.50 0.16 1.21
N ASP A 220 1.69 0.54 2.48
CA ASP A 220 0.61 1.09 3.32
C ASP A 220 0.36 2.57 2.98
N TYR A 221 -0.88 2.87 2.58
CA TYR A 221 -1.31 4.23 2.22
C TYR A 221 -1.02 5.29 3.29
N GLU A 222 -1.22 4.99 4.58
CA GLU A 222 -1.03 5.96 5.67
C GLU A 222 0.45 6.24 5.95
N ASP A 223 1.34 5.32 5.62
CA ASP A 223 2.79 5.56 5.66
C ASP A 223 3.26 6.32 4.43
N ILE A 224 2.80 5.96 3.23
CA ILE A 224 3.12 6.69 1.98
C ILE A 224 2.64 8.15 2.06
N LYS A 225 1.40 8.37 2.50
CA LYS A 225 0.82 9.70 2.72
C LYS A 225 1.61 10.50 3.75
N PHE A 226 1.96 9.88 4.88
CA PHE A 226 2.78 10.53 5.92
C PHE A 226 4.18 10.89 5.42
N LEU A 227 4.83 9.99 4.68
CA LEU A 227 6.12 10.23 4.04
C LEU A 227 6.04 11.46 3.13
N PHE A 228 5.07 11.53 2.23
CA PHE A 228 4.94 12.67 1.32
C PHE A 228 4.63 14.00 2.04
N HIS A 229 3.65 14.03 2.94
CA HIS A 229 3.25 15.28 3.59
C HIS A 229 4.26 15.84 4.59
N HIS A 230 5.12 15.01 5.20
CA HIS A 230 5.97 15.44 6.31
C HIS A 230 7.46 15.20 6.12
N LEU A 231 7.87 14.19 5.32
CA LEU A 231 9.25 13.72 5.25
C LEU A 231 9.92 13.95 3.91
N ILE A 232 9.27 13.61 2.79
CA ILE A 232 9.85 13.72 1.46
C ILE A 232 9.76 15.18 0.97
N SER A 233 8.61 15.85 1.19
CA SER A 233 8.42 17.25 0.80
C SER A 233 9.22 18.25 1.67
N ASN A 234 9.88 17.79 2.73
CA ASN A 234 10.70 18.63 3.60
C ASN A 234 12.18 18.55 3.16
N PRO A 235 12.79 19.66 2.68
CA PRO A 235 14.18 19.65 2.22
C PRO A 235 15.19 19.24 3.31
N ASP A 236 14.89 19.56 4.58
CA ASP A 236 15.75 19.30 5.74
C ASP A 236 15.58 17.93 6.38
N SER A 237 14.73 17.07 5.79
CA SER A 237 14.42 15.74 6.32
C SER A 237 15.65 14.83 6.38
N ILE A 238 16.02 14.43 7.60
CA ILE A 238 17.10 13.46 7.86
C ILE A 238 16.80 12.12 7.18
N VAL A 239 15.52 11.71 7.15
CA VAL A 239 15.09 10.47 6.47
C VAL A 239 15.32 10.55 4.97
N LYS A 240 15.03 11.70 4.33
CA LYS A 240 15.31 11.90 2.90
C LYS A 240 16.81 11.72 2.63
N LYS A 241 17.67 12.40 3.40
CA LYS A 241 19.13 12.34 3.29
C LYS A 241 19.74 10.95 3.55
N SER A 242 18.98 10.02 4.13
CA SER A 242 19.44 8.63 4.34
C SER A 242 19.27 7.72 3.11
N PHE A 243 18.46 8.12 2.12
CA PHE A 243 18.24 7.36 0.89
C PHE A 243 19.05 7.94 -0.27
N LYS A 244 19.73 7.07 -1.02
CA LYS A 244 20.37 7.41 -2.31
C LYS A 244 19.36 7.53 -3.44
N SER A 245 18.29 6.74 -3.40
CA SER A 245 17.20 6.84 -4.36
C SER A 245 15.82 6.67 -3.71
N ILE A 246 14.84 7.45 -4.20
CA ILE A 246 13.44 7.36 -3.82
C ILE A 246 12.61 7.07 -5.08
N ARG A 247 11.88 5.97 -5.06
CA ARG A 247 11.10 5.47 -6.19
C ARG A 247 9.67 5.27 -5.77
N VAL A 248 8.75 5.70 -6.62
CA VAL A 248 7.32 5.65 -6.36
C VAL A 248 6.63 5.07 -7.57
N ASP A 249 5.88 4.01 -7.34
CA ASP A 249 5.07 3.40 -8.37
C ASP A 249 3.61 3.60 -8.02
N ILE A 250 2.84 4.09 -8.98
CA ILE A 250 1.40 4.30 -8.84
C ILE A 250 0.71 3.32 -9.79
N SER A 251 0.09 2.29 -9.24
CA SER A 251 -0.62 1.28 -10.01
C SER A 251 -2.12 1.55 -9.95
N ILE A 252 -2.69 1.89 -11.10
CA ILE A 252 -4.12 2.19 -11.26
C ILE A 252 -4.78 0.96 -11.89
N LEU A 253 -5.52 0.20 -11.06
CA LEU A 253 -6.15 -1.04 -11.51
C LEU A 253 -7.33 -0.74 -12.45
N HIS A 254 -8.22 0.19 -12.05
CA HIS A 254 -9.35 0.66 -12.86
C HIS A 254 -9.46 2.19 -12.82
N GLY A 255 -9.82 2.81 -13.94
CA GLY A 255 -10.02 4.28 -14.03
C GLY A 255 -8.78 5.09 -14.42
N TYR A 256 -7.80 4.51 -15.13
CA TYR A 256 -6.58 5.22 -15.55
C TYR A 256 -6.89 6.44 -16.42
N LYS A 257 -7.84 6.34 -17.35
CA LYS A 257 -8.20 7.43 -18.27
C LYS A 257 -8.72 8.63 -17.50
N GLU A 258 -9.64 8.41 -16.56
CA GLU A 258 -10.27 9.45 -15.72
C GLU A 258 -9.30 10.10 -14.72
N LEU A 259 -8.26 9.38 -14.28
CA LEU A 259 -7.22 9.94 -13.41
C LEU A 259 -6.12 10.68 -14.20
N ILE A 260 -5.69 10.17 -15.35
CA ILE A 260 -4.44 10.60 -16.01
C ILE A 260 -4.66 11.37 -17.32
N TYR A 261 -5.71 11.08 -18.09
CA TYR A 261 -5.91 11.68 -19.43
C TYR A 261 -7.06 12.66 -19.54
N ASP A 262 -8.02 12.58 -18.62
CA ASP A 262 -9.08 13.57 -18.41
C ASP A 262 -8.51 15.00 -18.52
N SER A 263 -9.19 15.87 -19.28
CA SER A 263 -8.67 17.21 -19.63
C SER A 263 -8.41 18.04 -18.39
N ASP A 264 -9.32 17.92 -17.43
CA ASP A 264 -9.36 18.70 -16.20
C ASP A 264 -8.61 17.99 -15.06
N SER A 265 -7.86 16.93 -15.37
CA SER A 265 -7.05 16.23 -14.38
C SER A 265 -5.87 17.09 -13.94
N LYS A 266 -5.94 17.53 -12.67
CA LYS A 266 -4.82 18.13 -11.93
C LYS A 266 -3.53 17.30 -12.01
N VAL A 267 -3.63 15.97 -12.16
CA VAL A 267 -2.48 15.07 -12.35
C VAL A 267 -1.89 15.22 -13.75
N ASN A 268 -2.73 15.25 -14.79
CA ASN A 268 -2.31 15.47 -16.18
C ASN A 268 -1.60 16.83 -16.33
N HIS A 269 -2.14 17.88 -15.70
CA HIS A 269 -1.51 19.20 -15.67
C HIS A 269 -0.16 19.18 -14.96
N ALA A 270 -0.04 18.54 -13.79
CA ALA A 270 1.24 18.41 -13.09
C ALA A 270 2.27 17.64 -13.93
N LEU A 271 1.90 16.48 -14.50
CA LEU A 271 2.76 15.70 -15.38
C LEU A 271 3.23 16.50 -16.61
N LYS A 272 2.33 17.24 -17.26
CA LYS A 272 2.67 18.11 -18.41
C LYS A 272 3.54 19.32 -18.03
N HIS A 273 3.41 19.82 -16.81
CA HIS A 273 4.18 20.96 -16.30
C HIS A 273 5.61 20.53 -15.94
N TYR A 274 5.74 19.52 -15.08
CA TYR A 274 7.03 19.07 -14.55
C TYR A 274 7.75 18.01 -15.40
N GLY A 275 7.06 17.42 -16.37
CA GLY A 275 7.61 16.47 -17.33
C GLY A 275 8.11 17.09 -18.64
N LYS A 276 7.94 18.41 -18.81
CA LYS A 276 8.63 19.18 -19.86
C LYS A 276 9.85 19.83 -19.22
N SER A 277 11.04 19.60 -19.78
CA SER A 277 12.24 20.35 -19.45
C SER A 277 12.10 21.78 -19.98
N LEU A 278 11.42 22.65 -19.24
CA LEU A 278 11.19 24.05 -19.63
C LEU A 278 12.43 24.92 -19.36
N ASP A 279 13.27 24.54 -18.40
CA ASP A 279 14.48 25.25 -18.04
C ASP A 279 15.75 24.54 -18.53
N ILE A 280 16.70 25.33 -19.04
CA ILE A 280 18.06 24.90 -19.38
C ILE A 280 18.76 24.49 -18.08
N GLY A 281 18.78 23.19 -17.80
CA GLY A 281 19.32 22.61 -16.57
C GLY A 281 18.34 21.74 -15.76
N SER A 282 17.06 21.65 -16.12
CA SER A 282 16.14 20.73 -15.45
C SER A 282 16.36 19.28 -15.92
N PHE A 283 16.89 18.43 -15.04
CA PHE A 283 17.15 17.01 -15.32
C PHE A 283 15.89 16.11 -15.31
N SER A 284 14.69 16.68 -15.17
CA SER A 284 13.42 15.93 -15.17
C SER A 284 13.05 15.45 -16.58
N SER A 285 12.95 14.13 -16.77
CA SER A 285 12.54 13.52 -18.03
C SER A 285 11.22 12.76 -17.86
N MET A 286 10.20 13.08 -18.66
CA MET A 286 8.93 12.35 -18.68
C MET A 286 8.73 11.60 -20.01
N ILE A 287 8.46 10.30 -19.89
CA ILE A 287 8.21 9.39 -21.00
C ILE A 287 6.82 8.79 -20.81
N GLN A 288 5.88 9.17 -21.69
CA GLN A 288 4.57 8.54 -21.78
C GLN A 288 4.51 7.58 -22.96
N ALA A 289 4.19 6.32 -22.69
CA ALA A 289 4.01 5.28 -23.69
C ALA A 289 2.69 4.54 -23.48
N LYS A 290 1.93 4.37 -24.57
CA LYS A 290 0.97 3.27 -24.68
C LYS A 290 1.77 2.08 -25.20
N THR A 291 1.69 0.94 -24.52
CA THR A 291 2.40 -0.28 -24.92
C THR A 291 1.71 -0.95 -26.12
N ASP A 292 2.29 -2.05 -26.58
CA ASP A 292 1.61 -2.98 -27.45
C ASP A 292 0.52 -3.74 -26.67
N GLU A 293 -0.30 -4.53 -27.36
CA GLU A 293 -1.37 -5.29 -26.71
C GLU A 293 -0.79 -6.37 -25.81
N PHE A 294 -1.37 -6.47 -24.61
CA PHE A 294 -1.07 -7.52 -23.67
C PHE A 294 -2.11 -8.63 -23.76
N PHE A 295 -1.69 -9.85 -23.46
CA PHE A 295 -2.57 -11.02 -23.49
C PHE A 295 -2.34 -11.89 -22.25
N TYR A 296 -3.38 -12.10 -21.46
CA TYR A 296 -3.47 -13.26 -20.57
C TYR A 296 -4.90 -13.80 -20.60
N GLY A 297 -5.09 -15.04 -20.19
CA GLY A 297 -6.40 -15.54 -19.80
C GLY A 297 -6.48 -15.53 -18.28
N THR A 298 -7.31 -14.69 -17.70
CA THR A 298 -7.78 -14.84 -16.32
C THR A 298 -9.27 -14.55 -16.30
N ASP A 299 -9.96 -15.07 -15.29
CA ASP A 299 -11.35 -15.46 -15.44
C ASP A 299 -12.29 -14.33 -15.90
N SER A 300 -13.21 -14.70 -16.79
CA SER A 300 -14.15 -13.81 -17.46
C SER A 300 -15.28 -13.34 -16.53
N HIS A 301 -15.45 -14.03 -15.39
CA HIS A 301 -16.39 -13.76 -14.31
C HIS A 301 -16.35 -12.35 -13.70
N GLN A 302 -15.34 -11.53 -14.01
CA GLN A 302 -15.22 -10.15 -13.55
C GLN A 302 -15.70 -9.09 -14.54
N LEU A 303 -16.14 -9.50 -15.74
CA LEU A 303 -16.36 -8.63 -16.89
C LEU A 303 -17.79 -8.78 -17.44
N PHE A 304 -18.75 -8.27 -16.68
CA PHE A 304 -20.13 -8.05 -17.11
C PHE A 304 -20.41 -6.53 -17.18
N ASN A 305 -21.54 -6.10 -17.73
CA ASN A 305 -21.97 -4.69 -17.72
C ASN A 305 -22.88 -4.37 -16.52
N LYS A 306 -23.06 -3.07 -16.23
CA LYS A 306 -23.96 -2.63 -15.17
C LYS A 306 -25.41 -3.04 -15.50
N GLY A 307 -26.04 -3.75 -14.58
CA GLY A 307 -27.43 -4.24 -14.73
C GLY A 307 -27.53 -5.65 -15.30
N GLU A 308 -26.45 -6.20 -15.88
CA GLU A 308 -26.41 -7.61 -16.25
C GLU A 308 -26.33 -8.51 -15.00
N SER A 309 -26.82 -9.74 -15.13
CA SER A 309 -26.53 -10.83 -14.19
C SER A 309 -25.42 -11.69 -14.77
N ARG A 310 -24.40 -11.96 -13.96
CA ARG A 310 -23.33 -12.90 -14.31
C ARG A 310 -23.88 -14.29 -14.62
N TRP A 311 -24.94 -14.71 -13.92
CA TRP A 311 -25.60 -16.00 -14.12
C TRP A 311 -26.33 -16.09 -15.46
N GLY A 312 -26.99 -15.01 -15.87
CA GLY A 312 -27.76 -14.94 -17.12
C GLY A 312 -26.94 -14.68 -18.38
N HIS A 313 -25.65 -14.39 -18.28
CA HIS A 313 -24.85 -14.01 -19.45
C HIS A 313 -24.39 -15.26 -20.25
N PRO A 314 -24.78 -15.42 -21.53
CA PRO A 314 -24.66 -16.69 -22.26
C PRO A 314 -23.22 -17.20 -22.48
N LYS A 315 -22.21 -16.32 -22.34
CA LYS A 315 -20.78 -16.67 -22.41
C LYS A 315 -20.02 -16.65 -21.07
N LEU A 316 -20.64 -16.15 -20.00
CA LEU A 316 -19.97 -15.87 -18.71
C LEU A 316 -20.64 -16.57 -17.51
N GLY A 317 -21.82 -17.15 -17.74
CA GLY A 317 -22.54 -17.96 -16.78
C GLY A 317 -21.71 -19.13 -16.28
N ILE A 318 -21.84 -19.41 -14.98
CA ILE A 318 -21.07 -20.43 -14.25
C ILE A 318 -21.28 -21.84 -14.85
N SER A 319 -22.43 -22.09 -15.49
CA SER A 319 -22.71 -23.34 -16.21
C SER A 319 -21.79 -23.62 -17.41
N ASN A 320 -21.21 -22.58 -18.02
CA ASN A 320 -20.50 -22.69 -19.30
C ASN A 320 -18.96 -22.60 -19.14
N ASN A 321 -18.46 -22.09 -18.00
CA ASN A 321 -17.04 -22.15 -17.64
C ASN A 321 -16.75 -23.44 -16.85
N SER A 322 -16.65 -24.57 -17.55
CA SER A 322 -16.24 -25.86 -16.97
C SER A 322 -14.73 -25.95 -16.67
N ASP A 323 -14.11 -24.86 -16.21
CA ASP A 323 -12.68 -24.74 -15.92
C ASP A 323 -12.44 -24.87 -14.41
N ALA A 324 -12.91 -25.98 -13.83
CA ALA A 324 -13.31 -26.16 -12.42
C ALA A 324 -12.25 -25.95 -11.30
N HIS A 325 -11.03 -25.49 -11.63
CA HIS A 325 -9.90 -25.35 -10.69
C HIS A 325 -9.05 -24.07 -10.86
N SER A 326 -9.46 -23.14 -11.73
CA SER A 326 -8.68 -22.03 -12.31
C SER A 326 -8.32 -20.86 -11.36
N PHE A 327 -7.41 -20.90 -10.38
CA PHE A 327 -6.10 -21.54 -10.34
C PHE A 327 -5.60 -21.57 -8.87
N SER A 328 -6.09 -22.55 -8.10
CA SER A 328 -5.90 -22.65 -6.64
C SER A 328 -4.44 -22.70 -6.16
N LYS A 329 -4.17 -22.33 -4.90
CA LYS A 329 -2.80 -22.08 -4.41
C LYS A 329 -2.37 -22.58 -2.99
N VAL A 330 -2.98 -23.52 -2.25
CA VAL A 330 -4.26 -24.23 -2.30
C VAL A 330 -4.62 -24.55 -0.84
N SER A 331 -5.88 -24.40 -0.39
CA SER A 331 -6.45 -25.35 0.59
C SER A 331 -7.93 -25.60 0.31
N HIS A 332 -8.16 -26.37 -0.76
CA HIS A 332 -9.40 -27.10 -1.08
C HIS A 332 -10.65 -26.25 -1.43
N ASN A 333 -10.46 -24.94 -1.61
CA ASN A 333 -11.51 -23.92 -1.42
C ASN A 333 -11.77 -23.00 -2.63
N THR A 334 -11.72 -23.45 -3.89
CA THR A 334 -11.91 -22.56 -5.07
C THR A 334 -13.32 -21.95 -5.23
N ALA A 335 -14.20 -22.14 -4.26
CA ALA A 335 -15.43 -21.40 -4.13
C ALA A 335 -15.21 -20.07 -3.37
N ASN A 336 -15.74 -18.98 -3.92
CA ASN A 336 -15.75 -17.63 -3.32
C ASN A 336 -14.37 -16.93 -3.10
N GLU A 337 -13.23 -17.55 -3.47
CA GLU A 337 -11.88 -16.95 -3.33
C GLU A 337 -11.62 -15.81 -4.32
N VAL A 338 -12.14 -15.90 -5.56
CA VAL A 338 -11.90 -14.92 -6.64
C VAL A 338 -13.06 -13.92 -6.74
N PHE A 339 -14.25 -14.34 -7.12
CA PHE A 339 -15.48 -13.58 -6.88
C PHE A 339 -16.07 -14.07 -5.56
N PRO A 340 -16.66 -13.22 -4.69
CA PRO A 340 -16.72 -11.76 -4.73
C PRO A 340 -15.50 -11.07 -4.07
N SER A 341 -14.52 -11.85 -3.61
CA SER A 341 -13.46 -11.38 -2.71
C SER A 341 -12.39 -10.52 -3.40
N LYS A 342 -11.92 -10.94 -4.58
CA LYS A 342 -10.84 -10.34 -5.38
C LYS A 342 -11.36 -9.67 -6.65
N VAL A 343 -12.15 -8.61 -6.49
CA VAL A 343 -12.71 -7.75 -7.55
C VAL A 343 -11.74 -7.41 -8.71
N TYR A 344 -10.45 -7.26 -8.43
CA TYR A 344 -9.43 -6.81 -9.39
C TYR A 344 -8.46 -7.92 -9.81
N PHE A 345 -8.87 -9.18 -9.74
CA PHE A 345 -7.99 -10.36 -9.87
C PHE A 345 -7.10 -10.29 -11.11
N ASN A 346 -7.67 -9.93 -12.25
CA ASN A 346 -6.96 -9.83 -13.52
C ASN A 346 -5.91 -8.69 -13.45
N GLU A 347 -6.29 -7.53 -12.91
CA GLU A 347 -5.43 -6.37 -12.71
C GLU A 347 -4.26 -6.62 -11.73
N LEU A 348 -4.41 -7.56 -10.76
CA LEU A 348 -3.36 -7.88 -9.78
C LEU A 348 -2.07 -8.44 -10.42
N ILE A 349 -2.12 -8.93 -11.67
CA ILE A 349 -0.94 -9.45 -12.39
C ILE A 349 0.14 -8.38 -12.51
N HIS A 350 -0.25 -7.12 -12.77
CA HIS A 350 0.70 -6.01 -12.79
C HIS A 350 1.38 -5.81 -11.43
N LEU A 351 0.65 -5.92 -10.32
CA LEU A 351 1.24 -5.78 -8.99
C LEU A 351 2.26 -6.89 -8.71
N SER A 352 1.98 -8.13 -9.11
CA SER A 352 2.95 -9.24 -9.01
C SER A 352 4.26 -8.93 -9.74
N GLU A 353 4.20 -8.47 -10.99
CA GLU A 353 5.42 -8.17 -11.74
C GLU A 353 6.15 -6.93 -11.22
N LEU A 354 5.44 -5.93 -10.65
CA LEU A 354 6.08 -4.85 -9.90
C LEU A 354 6.89 -5.41 -8.72
N PHE A 355 6.28 -6.25 -7.88
CA PHE A 355 7.00 -6.86 -6.75
C PHE A 355 8.18 -7.73 -7.19
N LYS A 356 8.06 -8.48 -8.29
CA LYS A 356 9.19 -9.21 -8.88
C LYS A 356 10.30 -8.26 -9.34
N SER A 357 9.96 -7.14 -9.99
CA SER A 357 10.94 -6.12 -10.42
C SER A 357 11.65 -5.42 -9.26
N TYR A 358 11.07 -5.44 -8.05
CA TYR A 358 11.71 -4.98 -6.81
C TYR A 358 12.67 -6.04 -6.25
N ASP A 359 12.30 -7.32 -6.33
CA ASP A 359 13.13 -8.46 -5.90
C ASP A 359 14.36 -8.68 -6.81
N SER A 360 14.18 -8.56 -8.13
CA SER A 360 15.24 -8.68 -9.14
C SER A 360 16.14 -7.44 -9.28
N GLY A 361 15.67 -6.29 -8.80
CA GLY A 361 16.30 -4.99 -9.05
C GLY A 361 16.03 -4.42 -10.45
N GLU A 362 15.25 -5.08 -11.31
CA GLU A 362 14.89 -4.58 -12.65
C GLU A 362 14.20 -3.22 -12.62
N ARG A 363 13.54 -2.87 -11.50
CA ARG A 363 12.97 -1.52 -11.30
C ARG A 363 14.03 -0.40 -11.35
N ASN A 364 15.30 -0.71 -11.10
CA ASN A 364 16.44 0.19 -11.26
C ASN A 364 16.69 0.52 -12.75
N GLU A 365 16.48 -0.44 -13.64
CA GLU A 365 16.75 -0.28 -15.07
C GLU A 365 15.78 0.69 -15.74
N LEU A 366 14.56 0.85 -15.19
CA LEU A 366 13.64 1.92 -15.61
C LEU A 366 14.24 3.32 -15.43
N PHE A 367 15.26 3.50 -14.58
CA PHE A 367 15.92 4.80 -14.42
C PHE A 367 16.76 5.22 -15.63
N LYS A 368 17.27 4.24 -16.38
CA LYS A 368 18.13 4.44 -17.56
C LYS A 368 17.33 4.67 -18.85
N ILE A 369 16.02 4.49 -18.79
CA ILE A 369 15.12 4.61 -19.94
C ILE A 369 14.97 6.09 -20.31
N SER A 370 15.34 6.42 -21.55
CA SER A 370 15.30 7.78 -22.11
C SER A 370 14.24 7.92 -23.21
N THR A 371 13.82 6.80 -23.84
CA THR A 371 12.91 6.78 -24.97
C THR A 371 11.62 5.99 -24.72
N LYS A 372 10.57 6.33 -25.47
CA LYS A 372 9.31 5.56 -25.50
C LYS A 372 9.51 4.12 -26.00
N LYS A 373 10.51 3.87 -26.86
CA LYS A 373 10.82 2.54 -27.40
C LYS A 373 11.42 1.64 -26.32
N GLU A 374 12.36 2.16 -25.53
CA GLU A 374 12.90 1.48 -24.36
C GLU A 374 11.83 1.24 -23.29
N LEU A 375 10.95 2.21 -23.01
CA LEU A 375 9.86 2.02 -22.04
C LEU A 375 8.89 0.90 -22.45
N ARG A 376 8.62 0.75 -23.75
CA ARG A 376 7.83 -0.38 -24.28
C ARG A 376 8.56 -1.72 -24.18
N LYS A 377 9.87 -1.73 -24.38
CA LYS A 377 10.67 -2.96 -24.33
C LYS A 377 10.93 -3.44 -22.91
N ASN A 378 11.20 -2.53 -21.97
CA ASN A 378 11.81 -2.86 -20.69
C ASN A 378 10.88 -2.67 -19.48
N HIS A 379 9.56 -2.50 -19.68
CA HIS A 379 8.64 -2.36 -18.55
C HIS A 379 8.44 -3.69 -17.79
N PRO A 380 8.16 -3.68 -16.46
CA PRO A 380 8.09 -4.90 -15.64
C PRO A 380 7.14 -5.99 -16.17
N TYR A 381 6.12 -5.58 -16.92
CA TYR A 381 5.04 -6.45 -17.38
C TYR A 381 5.35 -7.17 -18.72
N GLN A 382 6.57 -7.05 -19.28
CA GLN A 382 6.88 -7.48 -20.65
C GLN A 382 6.56 -8.97 -20.92
N LYS A 383 6.67 -9.84 -19.90
CA LYS A 383 6.32 -11.26 -19.99
C LYS A 383 4.89 -11.53 -20.52
N TYR A 384 3.94 -10.61 -20.28
CA TYR A 384 2.54 -10.73 -20.73
C TYR A 384 2.23 -9.90 -21.99
N VAL A 385 3.24 -9.26 -22.59
CA VAL A 385 3.17 -8.72 -23.96
C VAL A 385 3.48 -9.86 -24.92
N VAL A 386 2.46 -10.32 -25.63
CA VAL A 386 2.63 -11.32 -26.69
C VAL A 386 2.19 -10.69 -27.99
N SER A 387 3.06 -10.65 -29.00
CA SER A 387 2.67 -10.10 -30.30
C SER A 387 1.65 -11.02 -30.99
N PRO A 388 0.71 -10.48 -31.78
CA PRO A 388 -0.23 -11.29 -32.54
C PRO A 388 0.39 -12.25 -33.55
N ASP A 389 1.71 -12.20 -33.77
CA ASP A 389 2.48 -13.05 -34.67
C ASP A 389 3.34 -14.08 -33.91
N GLN A 390 3.77 -13.79 -32.67
CA GLN A 390 4.37 -14.80 -31.77
C GLN A 390 3.46 -16.02 -31.57
N PHE A 391 2.13 -15.85 -31.56
CA PHE A 391 1.17 -16.96 -31.50
C PHE A 391 1.17 -17.87 -32.74
N LYS A 392 1.64 -17.38 -33.89
CA LYS A 392 1.76 -18.13 -35.15
C LYS A 392 3.14 -18.75 -35.30
N GLU A 393 4.18 -17.99 -34.97
CA GLU A 393 5.58 -18.30 -35.28
C GLU A 393 6.27 -19.14 -34.19
N SER A 394 5.75 -19.13 -32.96
CA SER A 394 6.28 -19.95 -31.87
C SER A 394 5.44 -21.23 -31.70
N PRO A 395 5.89 -22.40 -32.22
CA PRO A 395 5.20 -23.67 -31.97
C PRO A 395 5.13 -23.98 -30.47
N ASP A 396 6.18 -23.61 -29.72
CA ASP A 396 6.34 -23.83 -28.28
C ASP A 396 5.50 -22.89 -27.41
N PHE A 397 4.81 -21.89 -27.99
CA PHE A 397 3.96 -21.00 -27.19
C PHE A 397 2.76 -21.75 -26.59
N ASP A 398 2.82 -21.92 -25.26
CA ASP A 398 1.75 -22.46 -24.44
C ASP A 398 0.94 -21.34 -23.78
N GLY A 399 -0.20 -21.01 -24.41
CA GLY A 399 -1.14 -20.03 -23.87
C GLY A 399 -1.90 -20.52 -22.63
N GLN A 400 -1.97 -21.83 -22.36
CA GLN A 400 -2.53 -22.36 -21.11
C GLN A 400 -1.53 -22.19 -19.96
N GLN A 401 -0.24 -22.41 -20.19
CA GLN A 401 0.78 -22.06 -19.19
C GLN A 401 0.80 -20.56 -18.91
N LEU A 402 0.64 -19.69 -19.92
CA LEU A 402 0.51 -18.24 -19.71
C LEU A 402 -0.74 -17.88 -18.88
N LYS A 403 -1.85 -18.60 -19.10
CA LYS A 403 -3.10 -18.51 -18.31
C LYS A 403 -2.84 -18.82 -16.83
N MET A 404 -2.19 -19.96 -16.57
CA MET A 404 -1.80 -20.42 -15.24
C MET A 404 -0.85 -19.43 -14.55
N ASP A 405 0.21 -19.00 -15.23
CA ASP A 405 1.21 -18.06 -14.72
C ASP A 405 0.59 -16.72 -14.31
N GLY A 406 -0.32 -16.19 -15.13
CA GLY A 406 -1.05 -14.96 -14.84
C GLY A 406 -1.89 -15.11 -13.58
N ALA A 407 -2.68 -16.17 -13.46
CA ALA A 407 -3.49 -16.37 -12.27
C ALA A 407 -2.66 -16.63 -11.00
N ILE A 408 -1.56 -17.39 -11.09
CA ILE A 408 -0.62 -17.58 -9.97
C ILE A 408 -0.05 -16.22 -9.53
N ALA A 409 0.32 -15.35 -10.47
CA ALA A 409 0.73 -13.97 -10.20
C ALA A 409 -0.38 -13.21 -9.43
N SER A 410 -1.65 -13.30 -9.84
CA SER A 410 -2.78 -12.71 -9.11
C SER A 410 -3.01 -13.30 -7.71
N HIS A 411 -2.90 -14.62 -7.53
CA HIS A 411 -3.06 -15.26 -6.20
C HIS A 411 -1.93 -14.90 -5.22
N ASN A 412 -0.75 -14.52 -5.73
CA ASN A 412 0.36 -14.01 -4.93
C ASN A 412 0.10 -12.60 -4.37
N ILE A 413 -0.90 -11.87 -4.84
CA ILE A 413 -1.22 -10.54 -4.31
C ILE A 413 -2.37 -10.64 -3.32
N LYS A 414 -2.14 -10.14 -2.10
CA LYS A 414 -3.16 -10.02 -1.05
C LYS A 414 -3.50 -8.55 -0.84
N ILE A 415 -4.79 -8.21 -0.96
CA ILE A 415 -5.33 -6.93 -0.51
C ILE A 415 -5.54 -7.03 1.01
N GLN A 416 -4.76 -6.27 1.78
CA GLN A 416 -4.79 -6.29 3.24
C GLN A 416 -5.80 -5.30 3.82
N LYS A 417 -5.90 -4.10 3.23
CA LYS A 417 -6.82 -3.04 3.64
C LYS A 417 -7.34 -2.29 2.41
N ARG A 418 -8.55 -1.74 2.54
CA ARG A 418 -9.17 -0.81 1.59
C ARG A 418 -9.40 0.53 2.30
N ARG A 419 -9.22 1.64 1.60
CA ARG A 419 -9.59 2.98 2.09
C ARG A 419 -10.27 3.75 0.96
N PHE A 420 -11.53 4.11 1.16
CA PHE A 420 -12.27 4.90 0.19
C PHE A 420 -11.88 6.37 0.25
N SER A 421 -11.85 7.04 -0.89
CA SER A 421 -11.40 8.43 -1.00
C SER A 421 -12.04 9.11 -2.20
N SER A 422 -12.25 10.42 -2.07
CA SER A 422 -12.83 11.23 -3.12
C SER A 422 -11.88 11.42 -4.31
N ALA A 423 -12.44 11.66 -5.49
CA ALA A 423 -11.67 11.98 -6.70
C ALA A 423 -10.68 13.14 -6.50
N ASN A 424 -11.06 14.16 -5.72
CA ASN A 424 -10.19 15.31 -5.46
C ASN A 424 -9.02 14.96 -4.51
N GLU A 425 -9.22 14.10 -3.50
CA GLU A 425 -8.13 13.64 -2.62
C GLU A 425 -7.13 12.78 -3.38
N VAL A 426 -7.60 11.84 -4.22
CA VAL A 426 -6.74 11.02 -5.08
C VAL A 426 -5.94 11.90 -6.05
N LYS A 427 -6.63 12.77 -6.81
CA LYS A 427 -5.98 13.69 -7.76
C LYS A 427 -4.99 14.63 -7.03
N SER A 428 -5.27 15.06 -5.80
CA SER A 428 -4.36 15.92 -5.01
C SER A 428 -3.14 15.18 -4.47
N LEU A 429 -3.28 13.94 -3.99
CA LEU A 429 -2.14 13.15 -3.50
C LEU A 429 -1.19 12.76 -4.64
N ILE A 430 -1.73 12.31 -5.77
CA ILE A 430 -0.90 11.98 -6.95
C ILE A 430 -0.22 13.25 -7.50
N LYS A 431 -0.93 14.38 -7.54
CA LYS A 431 -0.35 15.68 -7.90
C LYS A 431 0.83 16.03 -6.96
N LEU A 432 0.66 15.94 -5.64
CA LEU A 432 1.73 16.19 -4.67
C LEU A 432 2.95 15.29 -4.93
N MET A 433 2.74 14.00 -5.26
CA MET A 433 3.85 13.09 -5.58
C MET A 433 4.62 13.54 -6.82
N VAL A 434 3.94 13.96 -7.89
CA VAL A 434 4.58 14.51 -9.10
C VAL A 434 5.36 15.79 -8.77
N GLU A 435 4.73 16.75 -8.11
CA GLU A 435 5.34 18.03 -7.74
C GLU A 435 6.58 17.86 -6.86
N THR A 436 6.49 17.01 -5.84
CA THR A 436 7.58 16.74 -4.90
C THR A 436 8.74 16.02 -5.59
N LEU A 437 8.50 14.95 -6.34
CA LEU A 437 9.56 14.14 -6.99
C LEU A 437 10.27 14.87 -8.14
N SER A 438 9.62 15.86 -8.77
CA SER A 438 10.26 16.69 -9.80
C SER A 438 11.07 17.87 -9.25
N CYS A 439 10.89 18.27 -7.99
CA CYS A 439 11.45 19.52 -7.47
C CYS A 439 12.97 19.45 -7.22
N ASP A 440 13.76 20.27 -7.93
CA ASP A 440 15.22 20.38 -7.77
C ASP A 440 15.65 20.75 -6.33
N LYS A 441 14.89 21.65 -5.68
CA LYS A 441 15.16 22.06 -4.29
C LYS A 441 15.02 20.92 -3.27
N ILE A 442 14.28 19.86 -3.63
CA ILE A 442 14.06 18.69 -2.78
C ILE A 442 15.00 17.55 -3.18
N PHE A 443 15.22 17.34 -4.48
CA PHE A 443 15.98 16.23 -5.05
C PHE A 443 17.17 16.72 -5.88
N HIS A 444 18.17 17.27 -5.19
CA HIS A 444 19.47 17.62 -5.80
C HIS A 444 20.48 16.46 -5.72
N ASP A 445 20.55 15.83 -4.54
CA ASP A 445 21.54 14.82 -4.14
C ASP A 445 21.01 13.37 -4.22
N THR A 446 19.72 13.21 -4.53
CA THR A 446 18.96 11.97 -4.38
C THR A 446 18.24 11.64 -5.68
N ASP A 447 18.44 10.43 -6.21
CA ASP A 447 17.78 9.97 -7.44
C ASP A 447 16.28 9.76 -7.21
N ALA A 448 15.41 10.38 -8.02
CA ALA A 448 13.95 10.28 -7.89
C ALA A 448 13.28 9.70 -9.15
N SER A 449 12.39 8.71 -8.98
CA SER A 449 11.65 8.07 -10.08
C SER A 449 10.19 7.87 -9.73
N LEU A 450 9.29 8.28 -10.62
CA LEU A 450 7.86 8.03 -10.55
C LEU A 450 7.40 7.20 -11.75
N PHE A 451 6.81 6.03 -11.51
CA PHE A 451 6.25 5.17 -12.54
C PHE A 451 4.74 4.98 -12.32
N ILE A 452 3.93 5.69 -13.11
CA ILE A 452 2.48 5.54 -13.11
C ILE A 452 2.09 4.54 -14.19
N SER A 453 1.45 3.45 -13.79
CA SER A 453 1.01 2.39 -14.68
C SER A 453 -0.44 2.02 -14.42
N GLY A 454 -1.11 1.52 -15.45
CA GLY A 454 -2.45 0.96 -15.34
C GLY A 454 -2.98 0.55 -16.70
N MET A 455 -4.25 0.16 -16.76
CA MET A 455 -4.87 -0.42 -17.93
C MET A 455 -5.97 0.49 -18.49
N SER A 456 -6.20 0.39 -19.80
CA SER A 456 -7.52 0.65 -20.38
C SER A 456 -8.50 -0.47 -20.01
N ASP A 457 -9.77 -0.28 -20.33
CA ASP A 457 -10.82 -1.29 -20.17
C ASP A 457 -10.44 -2.62 -20.86
N PHE A 458 -10.88 -3.73 -20.28
CA PHE A 458 -10.62 -5.09 -20.76
C PHE A 458 -11.45 -5.43 -21.99
N GLN A 459 -10.88 -6.22 -22.91
CA GLN A 459 -11.58 -6.75 -24.07
C GLN A 459 -11.33 -8.26 -24.18
N GLU A 460 -12.39 -9.06 -24.24
CA GLU A 460 -12.29 -10.48 -24.61
C GLU A 460 -11.77 -10.57 -26.06
N THR A 461 -10.83 -11.47 -26.34
CA THR A 461 -10.29 -11.66 -27.70
C THR A 461 -10.34 -13.10 -28.17
N ASN A 462 -10.78 -13.27 -29.41
CA ASN A 462 -10.76 -14.52 -30.15
C ASN A 462 -9.61 -14.57 -31.19
N GLU A 463 -8.71 -13.58 -31.20
CA GLU A 463 -7.65 -13.47 -32.21
C GLU A 463 -6.66 -14.64 -32.16
N ILE A 464 -6.31 -15.09 -30.96
CA ILE A 464 -5.41 -16.24 -30.74
C ILE A 464 -6.03 -17.52 -31.32
N ARG A 465 -7.31 -17.78 -31.02
CA ARG A 465 -8.07 -18.92 -31.57
C ARG A 465 -8.13 -18.92 -33.10
N LYS A 466 -8.21 -17.74 -33.73
CA LYS A 466 -8.21 -17.61 -35.20
C LYS A 466 -6.83 -17.81 -35.84
N LYS A 467 -5.74 -17.74 -35.07
CA LYS A 467 -4.35 -17.73 -35.57
C LYS A 467 -3.57 -19.01 -35.28
N GLN A 468 -4.15 -19.99 -34.59
CA GLN A 468 -3.53 -21.30 -34.31
C GLN A 468 -4.27 -22.46 -35.00
N PRO A 469 -4.29 -22.54 -36.36
CA PRO A 469 -4.83 -23.70 -37.05
C PRO A 469 -3.99 -24.94 -36.71
N GLY A 470 -4.64 -26.02 -36.28
CA GLY A 470 -4.01 -27.33 -36.04
C GLY A 470 -3.65 -27.68 -34.58
N LYS A 471 -3.66 -26.75 -33.62
CA LYS A 471 -3.51 -27.11 -32.19
C LYS A 471 -4.81 -27.75 -31.66
N SER A 472 -4.70 -28.88 -30.95
CA SER A 472 -5.84 -29.74 -30.57
C SER A 472 -6.81 -29.15 -29.54
N LYS A 473 -6.41 -28.09 -28.83
CA LYS A 473 -7.27 -27.36 -27.89
C LYS A 473 -7.04 -25.85 -28.05
N PRO A 474 -8.01 -25.05 -28.53
CA PRO A 474 -7.87 -23.60 -28.59
C PRO A 474 -7.85 -23.00 -27.18
N VAL A 475 -7.04 -21.97 -26.96
CA VAL A 475 -7.05 -21.21 -25.70
C VAL A 475 -8.31 -20.33 -25.68
N LEU A 476 -9.25 -20.65 -24.78
CA LEU A 476 -10.50 -19.91 -24.58
C LEU A 476 -10.34 -18.86 -23.48
N ASN A 477 -11.22 -17.85 -23.48
CA ASN A 477 -11.31 -16.79 -22.46
C ASN A 477 -9.99 -16.02 -22.26
N MET A 478 -9.33 -15.67 -23.37
CA MET A 478 -8.19 -14.76 -23.38
C MET A 478 -8.67 -13.32 -23.41
N PHE A 479 -8.04 -12.48 -22.58
CA PHE A 479 -8.30 -11.05 -22.49
C PHE A 479 -7.11 -10.28 -23.03
N LYS A 480 -7.43 -9.27 -23.85
CA LYS A 480 -6.49 -8.25 -24.26
C LYS A 480 -6.80 -6.91 -23.61
N TYR A 481 -5.74 -6.19 -23.33
CA TYR A 481 -5.78 -4.87 -22.70
C TYR A 481 -4.53 -4.09 -23.14
N LYS A 482 -4.59 -2.76 -23.03
CA LYS A 482 -3.51 -1.88 -23.46
C LYS A 482 -2.99 -1.07 -22.28
N PRO A 483 -1.88 -1.50 -21.66
CA PRO A 483 -1.25 -0.75 -20.59
C PRO A 483 -0.79 0.65 -21.01
N HIS A 484 -0.97 1.55 -20.07
CA HIS A 484 -0.62 2.95 -20.16
C HIS A 484 0.45 3.25 -19.12
N LEU A 485 1.63 3.64 -19.60
CA LEU A 485 2.82 3.86 -18.80
C LEU A 485 3.23 5.31 -18.87
N THR A 486 3.41 5.93 -17.71
CA THR A 486 4.07 7.23 -17.55
C THR A 486 5.25 7.03 -16.62
N LEU A 487 6.45 7.24 -17.14
CA LEU A 487 7.69 7.24 -16.38
C LEU A 487 8.18 8.69 -16.27
N LEU A 488 8.59 9.09 -15.08
CA LEU A 488 9.14 10.40 -14.78
C LEU A 488 10.42 10.17 -13.95
N ASN A 489 11.58 10.41 -14.55
CA ASN A 489 12.88 10.20 -13.92
C ASN A 489 13.57 11.54 -13.70
N LYS A 490 14.18 11.68 -12.52
CA LYS A 490 15.02 12.80 -12.11
C LYS A 490 16.30 12.21 -11.50
N PRO A 491 17.36 12.00 -12.31
CA PRO A 491 18.69 11.74 -11.76
C PRO A 491 19.12 12.88 -10.85
N LYS A 492 19.90 12.55 -9.82
CA LYS A 492 20.63 13.54 -9.04
C LYS A 492 21.50 14.41 -9.96
N SER A 493 21.68 15.67 -9.60
CA SER A 493 22.63 16.56 -10.28
C SER A 493 24.06 16.04 -10.06
N VAL A 494 24.87 16.04 -11.13
CA VAL A 494 26.29 15.66 -11.12
C VAL A 494 27.16 16.89 -10.88
#